data_AF-S9SLK5-F1
#
_entry.id   AF-S9SLK5-F1
#
_cell.length_a   1.000
_cell.length_b   1.000
_cell.length_c   1.000
_cell.angle_alpha   90.00
_cell.angle_beta   90.00
_cell.angle_gamma   90.00
#
_symmetry.space_group_name_H-M   'P 1'
#
loop_
_entity.id
_entity.type
_entity.pdbx_description
1 polymer ?
#
loop_
_entity_poly.entity_id
_entity_poly.type
_entity_poly.pdbx_seq_one_letter_code
_entity_poly.pdbx_strand_id
1 'polypeptide(L)'
;MPRASAQQAKAKIEVSGDIIAKVKKAIKDAMPNSVYEIADYSRVGMPNFPEGEYIEVELQDKRGNIVVNAQSGEIVLFSLVAELKDVPMSILTTGKNKLKELDPKMAQVKGAYRGQDTWILQGNNFATSVTIDGKSGKVTKATVSYAKAPDKSKVDIARKTMKLLNGRQDVKVLNGVNLSYNPQNKKGKVLQFFDEGLKNSILHIVHIGADTGKVWGGRIAAGKRIL
;
A
#
# COMPACT_ATOMS: atom_id res chain seq x y z
N MET A 1 -28.99 13.02 -0.67
CA MET A 1 -29.38 11.73 -0.06
C MET A 1 -28.12 10.91 0.20
N PRO A 2 -27.89 10.39 1.41
CA PRO A 2 -26.76 9.51 1.66
C PRO A 2 -27.05 8.15 1.04
N ARG A 3 -26.27 7.72 0.03
CA ARG A 3 -26.25 6.31 -0.37
C ARG A 3 -25.64 5.54 0.79
N ALA A 4 -26.46 4.76 1.48
CA ALA A 4 -25.97 3.65 2.27
C ALA A 4 -25.15 2.77 1.32
N SER A 5 -23.83 2.71 1.53
CA SER A 5 -23.04 1.61 1.01
C SER A 5 -23.62 0.37 1.69
N ALA A 6 -24.50 -0.33 1.00
CA ALA A 6 -24.97 -1.62 1.45
C ALA A 6 -23.73 -2.50 1.58
N GLN A 7 -23.30 -2.75 2.82
CA GLN A 7 -22.56 -3.98 3.11
C GLN A 7 -23.49 -5.09 2.65
N GLN A 8 -23.26 -5.59 1.43
CA GLN A 8 -23.93 -6.80 0.96
C GLN A 8 -23.69 -7.85 2.03
N ALA A 9 -24.78 -8.34 2.61
CA ALA A 9 -24.73 -9.40 3.60
C ALA A 9 -23.97 -10.58 2.99
N LYS A 10 -22.89 -11.01 3.67
CA LYS A 10 -22.09 -12.16 3.29
C LYS A 10 -22.98 -13.41 3.28
N ALA A 11 -23.36 -13.89 2.10
CA ALA A 11 -23.99 -15.20 1.98
C ALA A 11 -22.92 -16.27 2.22
N LYS A 12 -23.12 -17.12 3.23
CA LYS A 12 -22.28 -18.31 3.42
C LYS A 12 -22.46 -19.23 2.23
N ILE A 13 -21.36 -19.73 1.70
CA ILE A 13 -21.37 -20.59 0.51
C ILE A 13 -20.60 -21.87 0.74
N GLU A 14 -21.00 -22.91 0.00
CA GLU A 14 -20.18 -24.11 -0.15
C GLU A 14 -19.08 -23.82 -1.17
N VAL A 15 -17.84 -24.16 -0.82
CA VAL A 15 -16.63 -23.91 -1.64
C VAL A 15 -16.00 -25.24 -2.00
N SER A 16 -15.51 -25.37 -3.24
CA SER A 16 -14.88 -26.61 -3.69
C SER A 16 -13.65 -26.97 -2.86
N GLY A 17 -13.45 -28.28 -2.61
CA GLY A 17 -12.30 -28.78 -1.86
C GLY A 17 -10.96 -28.34 -2.44
N ASP A 18 -10.87 -28.19 -3.76
CA ASP A 18 -9.66 -27.74 -4.45
C ASP A 18 -9.29 -26.28 -4.12
N ILE A 19 -10.28 -25.37 -4.08
CA ILE A 19 -10.06 -23.98 -3.67
C ILE A 19 -9.61 -23.93 -2.22
N ILE A 20 -10.25 -24.70 -1.34
CA ILE A 20 -9.90 -24.79 0.08
C ILE A 20 -8.45 -25.27 0.25
N ALA A 21 -8.06 -26.35 -0.45
CA ALA A 21 -6.72 -26.90 -0.40
C ALA A 21 -5.67 -25.91 -0.93
N LYS A 22 -5.97 -25.20 -2.03
CA LYS A 22 -5.08 -24.20 -2.62
C LYS A 22 -4.85 -23.02 -1.69
N VAL A 23 -5.89 -22.52 -1.03
CA VAL A 23 -5.76 -21.42 -0.05
C VAL A 23 -4.96 -21.88 1.17
N LYS A 24 -5.27 -23.05 1.74
CA LYS A 24 -4.51 -23.60 2.88
C LYS A 24 -3.02 -23.77 2.54
N LYS A 25 -2.73 -24.27 1.35
CA LYS A 25 -1.35 -24.40 0.85
C LYS A 25 -0.68 -23.02 0.74
N ALA A 26 -1.34 -22.04 0.13
CA ALA A 26 -0.78 -20.69 0.00
C ALA A 26 -0.48 -20.03 1.35
N ILE A 27 -1.37 -20.18 2.33
CA ILE A 27 -1.15 -19.72 3.71
C ILE A 27 0.06 -20.41 4.34
N LYS A 28 0.13 -21.75 4.25
CA LYS A 28 1.21 -22.54 4.85
C LYS A 28 2.57 -22.25 4.20
N ASP A 29 2.61 -22.10 2.88
CA ASP A 29 3.82 -21.73 2.15
C ASP A 29 4.29 -20.32 2.52
N ALA A 30 3.35 -19.38 2.70
CA ALA A 30 3.66 -18.00 3.05
C ALA A 30 4.12 -17.85 4.50
N MET A 31 3.54 -18.61 5.42
CA MET A 31 3.75 -18.53 6.87
C MET A 31 3.87 -19.94 7.48
N PRO A 32 4.99 -20.67 7.24
CA PRO A 32 5.13 -22.07 7.63
C PRO A 32 5.10 -22.31 9.14
N ASN A 33 5.45 -21.29 9.93
CA ASN A 33 5.57 -21.39 11.40
C ASN A 33 4.42 -20.73 12.16
N SER A 34 3.42 -20.20 11.46
CA SER A 34 2.26 -19.55 12.08
C SER A 34 1.00 -20.36 11.82
N VAL A 35 0.06 -20.29 12.77
CA VAL A 35 -1.26 -20.93 12.65
C VAL A 35 -2.25 -19.90 12.14
N TYR A 36 -2.92 -20.24 11.05
CA TYR A 36 -4.04 -19.50 10.48
C TYR A 36 -5.15 -20.49 10.17
N GLU A 37 -6.30 -20.30 10.80
CA GLU A 37 -7.46 -21.17 10.60
C GLU A 37 -8.53 -20.43 9.80
N ILE A 38 -9.07 -21.10 8.78
CA ILE A 38 -10.19 -20.57 8.01
C ILE A 38 -11.45 -20.75 8.83
N ALA A 39 -12.18 -19.65 9.04
CA ALA A 39 -13.45 -19.60 9.76
C ALA A 39 -14.65 -19.75 8.82
N ASP A 40 -14.63 -19.06 7.68
CA ASP A 40 -15.79 -19.00 6.79
C ASP A 40 -15.42 -18.57 5.36
N TYR A 41 -16.39 -18.66 4.46
CA TYR A 41 -16.31 -18.23 3.07
C TYR A 41 -17.53 -17.40 2.70
N SER A 42 -17.32 -16.36 1.92
CA SER A 42 -18.44 -15.51 1.46
C SER A 42 -18.23 -14.99 0.05
N ARG A 43 -19.33 -14.82 -0.71
CA ARG A 43 -19.27 -14.14 -2.01
C ARG A 43 -19.06 -12.64 -1.80
N VAL A 44 -18.15 -12.07 -2.58
CA VAL A 44 -17.84 -10.65 -2.56
C VAL A 44 -17.74 -10.08 -3.98
N GLY A 45 -18.04 -8.80 -4.14
CA GLY A 45 -17.74 -8.05 -5.37
C GLY A 45 -16.33 -7.44 -5.30
N MET A 46 -15.64 -7.38 -6.44
CA MET A 46 -14.36 -6.67 -6.57
C MET A 46 -14.52 -5.46 -7.49
N PRO A 47 -14.49 -4.21 -6.97
CA PRO A 47 -14.66 -3.02 -7.80
C PRO A 47 -13.66 -2.87 -8.95
N ASN A 48 -12.44 -3.41 -8.75
CA ASN A 48 -11.37 -3.36 -9.75
C ASN A 48 -11.39 -4.54 -10.73
N PHE A 49 -12.22 -5.55 -10.45
CA PHE A 49 -12.41 -6.73 -11.28
C PHE A 49 -13.92 -7.05 -11.32
N PRO A 50 -14.74 -6.23 -11.99
CA PRO A 50 -16.19 -6.38 -11.94
C PRO A 50 -16.69 -7.62 -12.69
N GLU A 51 -15.89 -8.14 -13.62
CA GLU A 51 -16.18 -9.33 -14.41
C GLU A 51 -15.68 -10.58 -13.67
N GLY A 52 -16.44 -11.04 -12.68
CA GLY A 52 -16.13 -12.29 -11.98
C GLY A 52 -16.97 -12.51 -10.72
N GLU A 53 -17.11 -13.77 -10.33
CA GLU A 53 -17.57 -14.13 -9.00
C GLU A 53 -16.35 -14.36 -8.10
N TYR A 54 -16.33 -13.74 -6.92
CA TYR A 54 -15.20 -13.83 -6.00
C TYR A 54 -15.63 -14.35 -4.64
N ILE A 55 -14.72 -15.06 -4.01
CA ILE A 55 -14.87 -15.66 -2.69
C ILE A 55 -13.86 -15.01 -1.77
N GLU A 56 -14.34 -14.31 -0.74
CA GLU A 56 -13.52 -13.91 0.40
C GLU A 56 -13.39 -15.08 1.36
N VAL A 57 -12.15 -15.34 1.79
CA VAL A 57 -11.84 -16.33 2.83
C VAL A 57 -11.62 -15.60 4.14
N GLU A 58 -12.47 -15.87 5.13
CA GLU A 58 -12.36 -15.28 6.46
C GLU A 58 -11.52 -16.19 7.36
N LEU A 59 -10.47 -15.63 7.97
CA LEU A 59 -9.66 -16.33 8.98
C LEU A 59 -10.24 -16.07 10.37
N GLN A 60 -10.16 -17.05 11.28
CA GLN A 60 -10.71 -16.95 12.64
C GLN A 60 -10.18 -15.75 13.42
N ASP A 61 -8.89 -15.45 13.26
CA ASP A 61 -8.19 -14.36 13.94
C ASP A 61 -8.32 -13.02 13.20
N LYS A 62 -9.02 -12.99 12.05
CA LYS A 62 -9.20 -11.83 11.18
C LYS A 62 -7.89 -11.19 10.70
N ARG A 63 -6.78 -11.97 10.68
CA ARG A 63 -5.47 -11.53 10.21
C ARG A 63 -5.24 -11.81 8.72
N GLY A 64 -6.29 -11.96 7.94
CA GLY A 64 -6.20 -12.27 6.52
C GLY A 64 -7.11 -11.40 5.67
N ASN A 65 -6.61 -11.04 4.50
CA ASN A 65 -7.41 -10.60 3.37
C ASN A 65 -7.03 -11.50 2.20
N ILE A 66 -7.89 -12.47 1.91
CA ILE A 66 -7.67 -13.46 0.86
C ILE A 66 -8.93 -13.50 0.01
N VAL A 67 -8.77 -13.27 -1.29
CA VAL A 67 -9.86 -13.32 -2.26
C VAL A 67 -9.48 -14.23 -3.41
N VAL A 68 -10.40 -15.10 -3.78
CA VAL A 68 -10.23 -16.10 -4.83
C VAL A 68 -11.27 -15.87 -5.92
N ASN A 69 -10.88 -15.98 -7.19
CA ASN A 69 -11.83 -16.08 -8.29
C ASN A 69 -12.53 -17.45 -8.23
N ALA A 70 -13.87 -17.44 -8.16
CA ALA A 70 -14.66 -18.66 -7.95
C ALA A 70 -14.59 -19.66 -9.12
N GLN A 71 -14.33 -19.19 -10.34
CA GLN A 71 -14.31 -20.02 -11.55
C GLN A 71 -12.93 -20.63 -11.79
N SER A 72 -11.86 -19.84 -11.69
CA SER A 72 -10.49 -20.31 -11.93
C SER A 72 -9.79 -20.85 -10.68
N GLY A 73 -10.31 -20.56 -9.49
CA GLY A 73 -9.64 -20.81 -8.22
C GLY A 73 -8.36 -20.00 -8.05
N GLU A 74 -8.12 -18.95 -8.86
CA GLU A 74 -6.97 -18.07 -8.73
C GLU A 74 -7.08 -17.18 -7.49
N ILE A 75 -6.01 -17.09 -6.71
CA ILE A 75 -5.94 -16.15 -5.58
C ILE A 75 -5.60 -14.78 -6.15
N VAL A 76 -6.60 -13.91 -6.23
CA VAL A 76 -6.47 -12.55 -6.82
C VAL A 76 -6.05 -11.50 -5.79
N LEU A 77 -6.23 -11.80 -4.50
CA LEU A 77 -5.75 -10.98 -3.41
C LEU A 77 -5.24 -11.89 -2.29
N PHE A 78 -4.02 -11.63 -1.82
CA PHE A 78 -3.43 -12.35 -0.70
C PHE A 78 -2.65 -11.39 0.20
N SER A 79 -3.10 -11.25 1.45
CA SER A 79 -2.38 -10.53 2.48
C SER A 79 -2.67 -11.13 3.85
N LEU A 80 -1.62 -11.47 4.59
CA LEU A 80 -1.71 -11.93 5.97
C LEU A 80 -1.03 -10.92 6.89
N VAL A 81 -1.66 -10.58 8.01
CA VAL A 81 -1.02 -9.82 9.09
C VAL A 81 -0.13 -10.76 9.88
N ALA A 82 1.18 -10.52 9.82
CA ALA A 82 2.16 -11.34 10.53
C ALA A 82 2.53 -10.68 11.86
N GLU A 83 2.64 -11.51 12.90
CA GLU A 83 3.30 -11.08 14.14
C GLU A 83 4.79 -10.85 13.88
N LEU A 84 5.37 -9.81 14.48
CA LEU A 84 6.76 -9.46 14.24
C LEU A 84 7.74 -10.60 14.60
N LYS A 85 7.41 -11.42 15.60
CA LYS A 85 8.21 -12.60 15.98
C LYS A 85 8.26 -13.68 14.89
N ASP A 86 7.27 -13.73 14.01
CA ASP A 86 7.16 -14.72 12.94
C ASP A 86 7.80 -14.24 11.62
N VAL A 87 8.18 -12.96 11.56
CA VAL A 87 8.88 -12.41 10.40
C VAL A 87 10.33 -12.88 10.41
N PRO A 88 10.87 -13.39 9.29
CA PRO A 88 12.28 -13.75 9.21
C PRO A 88 13.20 -12.61 9.63
N MET A 89 14.19 -12.90 10.48
CA MET A 89 15.10 -11.88 11.05
C MET A 89 15.82 -11.06 9.96
N SER A 90 16.17 -11.71 8.84
CA SER A 90 16.78 -11.06 7.67
C SER A 90 15.85 -10.00 7.06
N ILE A 91 14.56 -10.30 6.92
CA ILE A 91 13.54 -9.37 6.40
C ILE A 91 13.35 -8.20 7.36
N LEU A 92 13.21 -8.46 8.67
CA LEU A 92 13.10 -7.40 9.69
C LEU A 92 14.32 -6.48 9.68
N THR A 93 15.52 -7.05 9.61
CA THR A 93 16.77 -6.29 9.61
C THR A 93 16.88 -5.41 8.36
N THR A 94 16.59 -5.98 7.18
CA THR A 94 16.56 -5.22 5.92
C THR A 94 15.58 -4.05 5.99
N GLY A 95 14.37 -4.29 6.51
CA GLY A 95 13.35 -3.24 6.67
C GLY A 95 13.78 -2.12 7.61
N LYS A 96 14.23 -2.48 8.82
CA LYS A 96 14.72 -1.51 9.82
C LYS A 96 15.88 -0.68 9.28
N ASN A 97 16.86 -1.32 8.64
CA ASN A 97 17.99 -0.64 8.04
C ASN A 97 17.56 0.32 6.94
N LYS A 98 16.64 -0.10 6.06
CA LYS A 98 16.12 0.78 5.01
C LYS A 98 15.34 1.97 5.58
N LEU A 99 14.48 1.76 6.58
CA LEU A 99 13.79 2.86 7.25
C LEU A 99 14.78 3.84 7.89
N LYS A 100 15.80 3.33 8.59
CA LYS A 100 16.86 4.14 9.20
C LYS A 100 17.67 4.94 8.16
N GLU A 101 17.94 4.35 6.99
CA GLU A 101 18.62 5.02 5.87
C GLU A 101 17.78 6.14 5.24
N LEU A 102 16.45 6.00 5.25
CA LEU A 102 15.55 7.05 4.78
C LEU A 102 15.40 8.15 5.84
N ASP A 103 15.19 7.77 7.09
CA ASP A 103 15.15 8.67 8.23
C ASP A 103 15.45 7.90 9.53
N PRO A 104 16.54 8.23 10.26
CA PRO A 104 16.88 7.57 11.52
C PRO A 104 15.76 7.61 12.57
N LYS A 105 14.89 8.64 12.56
CA LYS A 105 13.76 8.76 13.48
C LYS A 105 12.59 7.83 13.15
N MET A 106 12.60 7.24 11.96
CA MET A 106 11.54 6.37 11.44
C MET A 106 11.95 4.89 11.37
N ALA A 107 13.08 4.52 11.98
CA ALA A 107 13.65 3.16 11.92
C ALA A 107 12.79 2.05 12.57
N GLN A 108 11.75 2.41 13.33
CA GLN A 108 10.89 1.45 14.01
C GLN A 108 9.94 0.75 13.04
N VAL A 109 9.78 -0.57 13.23
CA VAL A 109 8.76 -1.39 12.57
C VAL A 109 7.70 -1.76 13.61
N LYS A 110 6.43 -1.50 13.31
CA LYS A 110 5.28 -1.73 14.20
C LYS A 110 4.37 -2.85 13.73
N GLY A 111 4.38 -3.16 12.43
CA GLY A 111 3.57 -4.22 11.85
C GLY A 111 4.24 -4.85 10.66
N ALA A 112 3.78 -6.04 10.30
CA ALA A 112 4.24 -6.76 9.13
C ALA A 112 3.06 -7.41 8.42
N TYR A 113 3.13 -7.40 7.10
CA TYR A 113 2.15 -8.06 6.25
C TYR A 113 2.90 -8.96 5.27
N ARG A 114 2.39 -10.17 5.09
CA ARG A 114 2.87 -11.14 4.11
C ARG A 114 1.91 -11.13 2.91
N GLY A 115 2.40 -10.60 1.78
CA GLY A 115 1.76 -10.83 0.48
C GLY A 115 2.19 -12.19 -0.09
N GLN A 116 1.76 -12.52 -1.30
CA GLN A 116 2.12 -13.79 -1.94
C GLN A 116 3.64 -13.91 -2.12
N ASP A 117 4.28 -12.90 -2.72
CA ASP A 117 5.72 -12.91 -3.01
C ASP A 117 6.49 -11.80 -2.29
N THR A 118 5.82 -11.01 -1.46
CA THR A 118 6.44 -9.86 -0.78
C THR A 118 6.19 -9.85 0.72
N TRP A 119 7.08 -9.18 1.43
CA TRP A 119 6.87 -8.67 2.77
C TRP A 119 6.63 -7.17 2.73
N ILE A 120 5.70 -6.67 3.55
CA ILE A 120 5.49 -5.25 3.78
C ILE A 120 5.68 -4.99 5.26
N LEU A 121 6.72 -4.27 5.62
CA LEU A 121 7.00 -3.84 6.98
C LEU A 121 6.48 -2.43 7.17
N GLN A 122 5.61 -2.24 8.16
CA GLN A 122 4.97 -0.97 8.46
C GLN A 122 5.69 -0.26 9.60
N GLY A 123 5.95 1.04 9.41
CA GLY A 123 6.60 1.89 10.40
C GLY A 123 5.63 2.48 11.42
N ASN A 124 6.02 3.62 12.00
CA ASN A 124 5.24 4.31 13.04
C ASN A 124 3.88 4.86 12.58
N ASN A 125 3.68 5.03 11.27
CA ASN A 125 2.38 5.41 10.70
C ASN A 125 2.08 4.52 9.49
N PHE A 126 0.79 4.39 9.14
CA PHE A 126 0.33 3.48 8.09
C PHE A 126 0.94 3.76 6.72
N ALA A 127 1.25 5.03 6.43
CA ALA A 127 1.84 5.47 5.16
C ALA A 127 3.37 5.27 5.10
N THR A 128 4.01 4.91 6.22
CA THR A 128 5.44 4.58 6.28
C THR A 128 5.60 3.08 6.18
N SER A 129 6.32 2.61 5.15
CA SER A 129 6.47 1.18 4.92
C SER A 129 7.70 0.84 4.09
N VAL A 130 8.14 -0.41 4.16
CA VAL A 130 9.14 -1.02 3.28
C VAL A 130 8.56 -2.29 2.68
N THR A 131 8.51 -2.35 1.36
CA THR A 131 8.19 -3.56 0.61
C THR A 131 9.49 -4.27 0.24
N ILE A 132 9.55 -5.56 0.55
CA ILE A 132 10.70 -6.43 0.36
C ILE A 132 10.23 -7.63 -0.46
N ASP A 133 10.97 -7.97 -1.51
CA ASP A 133 10.78 -9.21 -2.25
C ASP A 133 11.09 -10.41 -1.34
N GLY A 134 10.12 -11.31 -1.18
CA GLY A 134 10.18 -12.39 -0.21
C GLY A 134 11.23 -13.45 -0.54
N LYS A 135 11.59 -13.60 -1.82
CA LYS A 135 12.58 -14.59 -2.27
C LYS A 135 14.00 -14.06 -2.19
N SER A 136 14.25 -12.87 -2.71
CA SER A 136 15.58 -12.26 -2.78
C SER A 136 15.95 -11.47 -1.51
N GLY A 137 14.97 -11.12 -0.67
CA GLY A 137 15.17 -10.26 0.49
C GLY A 137 15.50 -8.81 0.13
N LYS A 138 15.38 -8.42 -1.14
CA LYS A 138 15.71 -7.07 -1.61
C LYS A 138 14.53 -6.11 -1.44
N VAL A 139 14.81 -4.88 -1.01
CA VAL A 139 13.81 -3.81 -0.97
C VAL A 139 13.36 -3.48 -2.39
N THR A 140 12.05 -3.49 -2.64
CA THR A 140 11.44 -3.12 -3.93
C THR A 140 10.78 -1.74 -3.87
N LYS A 141 10.38 -1.31 -2.68
CA LYS A 141 9.82 0.03 -2.42
C LYS A 141 10.00 0.39 -0.96
N ALA A 142 10.18 1.67 -0.66
CA ALA A 142 10.07 2.17 0.70
C ALA A 142 9.43 3.56 0.69
N THR A 143 8.64 3.88 1.69
CA THR A 143 7.99 5.17 1.88
C THR A 143 8.13 5.61 3.32
N VAL A 144 8.47 6.87 3.55
CA VAL A 144 8.34 7.55 4.84
C VAL A 144 7.36 8.69 4.67
N SER A 145 6.33 8.72 5.50
CA SER A 145 5.32 9.79 5.48
C SER A 145 5.52 10.74 6.63
N TYR A 146 5.57 12.03 6.30
CA TYR A 146 5.72 13.13 7.25
C TYR A 146 4.44 13.92 7.36
N ALA A 147 4.00 14.22 8.58
CA ALA A 147 2.89 15.14 8.82
C ALA A 147 3.24 16.59 8.41
N LYS A 148 4.53 16.94 8.45
CA LYS A 148 5.08 18.22 8.02
C LYS A 148 6.38 17.98 7.27
N ALA A 149 6.52 18.57 6.10
CA ALA A 149 7.73 18.45 5.30
C ALA A 149 8.99 18.88 6.11
N PRO A 150 10.07 18.08 6.06
CA PRO A 150 11.28 18.36 6.84
C PRO A 150 12.06 19.58 6.31
N ASP A 151 11.89 19.92 5.03
CA ASP A 151 12.59 21.03 4.38
C ASP A 151 11.58 21.98 3.72
N LYS A 152 11.50 23.21 4.23
CA LYS A 152 10.61 24.27 3.74
C LYS A 152 10.93 24.67 2.30
N SER A 153 12.20 24.62 1.88
CA SER A 153 12.59 24.99 0.52
C SER A 153 11.94 24.07 -0.53
N LYS A 154 11.79 22.78 -0.23
CA LYS A 154 11.11 21.82 -1.12
C LYS A 154 9.61 22.10 -1.21
N VAL A 155 8.99 22.57 -0.12
CA VAL A 155 7.58 23.00 -0.13
C VAL A 155 7.41 24.21 -1.04
N ASP A 156 8.32 25.18 -0.99
CA ASP A 156 8.25 26.36 -1.86
C ASP A 156 8.48 26.02 -3.34
N ILE A 157 9.39 25.08 -3.63
CA ILE A 157 9.56 24.53 -4.98
C ILE A 157 8.27 23.84 -5.43
N ALA A 158 7.69 22.98 -4.59
CA ALA A 158 6.43 22.30 -4.91
C ALA A 158 5.30 23.30 -5.18
N ARG A 159 5.15 24.34 -4.35
CA ARG A 159 4.15 25.40 -4.54
C ARG A 159 4.33 26.11 -5.88
N LYS A 160 5.56 26.50 -6.21
CA LYS A 160 5.88 27.14 -7.51
C LYS A 160 5.55 26.22 -8.67
N THR A 161 5.94 24.95 -8.59
CA THR A 161 5.66 23.96 -9.65
C THR A 161 4.17 23.70 -9.80
N MET A 162 3.43 23.52 -8.72
CA MET A 162 1.98 23.28 -8.79
C MET A 162 1.23 24.50 -9.32
N LYS A 163 1.67 25.72 -8.96
CA LYS A 163 1.15 26.96 -9.56
C LYS A 163 1.31 26.97 -11.08
N LEU A 164 2.47 26.54 -11.59
CA LEU A 164 2.70 26.44 -13.04
C LEU A 164 1.77 25.39 -13.68
N LEU A 165 1.59 24.23 -13.04
CA LEU A 165 0.66 23.20 -13.52
C LEU A 165 -0.79 23.70 -13.54
N ASN A 166 -1.18 24.51 -12.56
CA ASN A 166 -2.52 25.05 -12.42
C ASN A 166 -2.70 26.40 -13.18
N GLY A 167 -2.07 26.57 -14.34
CA GLY A 167 -2.26 27.77 -15.17
C GLY A 167 -1.84 29.08 -14.49
N ARG A 168 -0.81 29.04 -13.66
CA ARG A 168 -0.29 30.14 -12.81
C ARG A 168 -1.20 30.57 -11.67
N GLN A 169 -2.28 29.84 -11.39
CA GLN A 169 -3.11 30.07 -10.20
C GLN A 169 -2.52 29.36 -8.99
N ASP A 170 -2.51 30.05 -7.84
CA ASP A 170 -2.01 29.48 -6.60
C ASP A 170 -2.85 28.28 -6.15
N VAL A 171 -2.16 27.24 -5.71
CA VAL A 171 -2.77 26.09 -5.03
C VAL A 171 -2.18 25.96 -3.63
N LYS A 172 -3.01 25.47 -2.70
CA LYS A 172 -2.57 25.23 -1.33
C LYS A 172 -1.92 23.86 -1.26
N VAL A 173 -0.59 23.82 -1.15
CA VAL A 173 0.18 22.58 -0.97
C VAL A 173 -0.08 22.03 0.44
N LEU A 174 -0.32 20.73 0.55
CA LEU A 174 -0.42 20.04 1.83
C LEU A 174 0.88 20.18 2.64
N ASN A 175 0.73 20.28 3.96
CA ASN A 175 1.87 20.32 4.87
C ASN A 175 2.66 19.01 4.86
N GLY A 176 1.96 17.89 4.72
CA GLY A 176 2.55 16.56 4.71
C GLY A 176 3.22 16.21 3.38
N VAL A 177 4.23 15.34 3.44
CA VAL A 177 4.98 14.89 2.26
C VAL A 177 5.36 13.42 2.43
N ASN A 178 5.44 12.69 1.32
CA ASN A 178 5.93 11.31 1.32
C ASN A 178 7.31 11.27 0.67
N LEU A 179 8.32 10.80 1.41
CA LEU A 179 9.60 10.40 0.85
C LEU A 179 9.48 8.97 0.32
N SER A 180 9.61 8.79 -0.98
CA SER A 180 9.53 7.50 -1.65
C SER A 180 10.88 7.09 -2.21
N TYR A 181 11.19 5.80 -2.06
CA TYR A 181 12.33 5.14 -2.67
C TYR A 181 11.84 3.94 -3.46
N ASN A 182 12.31 3.82 -4.70
CA ASN A 182 12.12 2.65 -5.54
C ASN A 182 13.42 2.42 -6.34
N PRO A 183 14.16 1.32 -6.11
CA PRO A 183 15.43 1.06 -6.78
C PRO A 183 15.31 0.87 -8.29
N GLN A 184 14.14 0.49 -8.80
CA GLN A 184 13.91 0.35 -10.24
C GLN A 184 13.75 1.72 -10.91
N ASN A 185 13.40 2.76 -10.14
CA ASN A 185 13.31 4.10 -10.66
C ASN A 185 14.69 4.77 -10.60
N LYS A 186 15.18 5.24 -11.75
CA LYS A 186 16.38 6.09 -11.85
C LYS A 186 16.30 7.40 -11.03
N LYS A 187 15.14 7.68 -10.42
CA LYS A 187 14.82 8.90 -9.66
C LYS A 187 15.42 8.93 -8.25
N GLY A 188 15.90 7.78 -7.74
CA GLY A 188 16.42 7.70 -6.37
C GLY A 188 15.35 8.03 -5.32
N LYS A 189 15.73 8.79 -4.29
CA LYS A 189 14.84 9.26 -3.21
C LYS A 189 14.06 10.49 -3.67
N VAL A 190 12.73 10.42 -3.63
CA VAL A 190 11.83 11.46 -4.15
C VAL A 190 10.81 11.86 -3.10
N LEU A 191 10.69 13.17 -2.85
CA LEU A 191 9.60 13.76 -2.09
C LEU A 191 8.39 13.97 -3.00
N GLN A 192 7.25 13.44 -2.58
CA GLN A 192 5.96 13.58 -3.27
C GLN A 192 5.06 14.53 -2.48
N PHE A 193 4.74 15.65 -3.11
CA PHE A 193 3.84 16.68 -2.61
C PHE A 193 2.48 16.60 -3.30
N PHE A 194 1.45 16.96 -2.56
CA PHE A 194 0.06 17.05 -3.01
C PHE A 194 -0.51 18.42 -2.65
N ASP A 195 -1.53 18.89 -3.34
CA ASP A 195 -2.34 20.03 -2.92
C ASP A 195 -3.54 19.61 -2.07
N GLU A 196 -4.16 20.57 -1.38
CA GLU A 196 -5.27 20.35 -0.44
C GLU A 196 -6.61 20.07 -1.11
N GLY A 197 -6.72 20.22 -2.44
CA GLY A 197 -8.01 20.32 -3.09
C GLY A 197 -8.13 19.53 -4.37
N LEU A 198 -9.00 18.50 -4.33
CA LEU A 198 -9.87 18.07 -5.43
C LEU A 198 -10.96 19.13 -5.72
N LYS A 199 -10.61 20.42 -5.81
CA LYS A 199 -11.55 21.41 -6.35
C LYS A 199 -11.70 21.05 -7.83
N ASN A 200 -12.90 20.66 -8.25
CA ASN A 200 -13.18 20.02 -9.55
C ASN A 200 -12.59 18.61 -9.74
N SER A 201 -12.35 17.85 -8.66
CA SER A 201 -11.75 16.52 -8.74
C SER A 201 -10.33 16.48 -9.33
N ILE A 202 -9.61 17.60 -9.29
CA ILE A 202 -8.24 17.70 -9.79
C ILE A 202 -7.25 17.62 -8.63
N LEU A 203 -6.30 16.70 -8.68
CA LEU A 203 -5.20 16.57 -7.71
C LEU A 203 -3.88 16.87 -8.39
N HIS A 204 -3.11 17.83 -7.86
CA HIS A 204 -1.76 18.10 -8.34
C HIS A 204 -0.74 17.29 -7.56
N ILE A 205 0.15 16.61 -8.29
CA ILE A 205 1.20 15.77 -7.70
C ILE A 205 2.53 16.27 -8.22
N VAL A 206 3.45 16.65 -7.32
CA VAL A 206 4.81 17.06 -7.69
C VAL A 206 5.83 16.16 -7.02
N HIS A 207 6.81 15.73 -7.81
CA HIS A 207 7.94 14.89 -7.41
C HIS A 207 9.22 15.72 -7.40
N ILE A 208 9.89 15.81 -6.25
CA ILE A 208 11.12 16.57 -6.07
C ILE A 208 12.21 15.62 -5.55
N GLY A 209 13.42 15.68 -6.11
CA GLY A 209 14.53 14.88 -5.63
C GLY A 209 14.85 15.28 -4.18
N ALA A 210 14.86 14.31 -3.27
CA ALA A 210 15.07 14.59 -1.84
C ALA A 210 16.41 15.27 -1.62
N ASP A 211 17.47 14.73 -2.23
CA ASP A 211 18.84 15.24 -2.09
C ASP A 211 19.11 16.46 -2.99
N THR A 212 18.55 16.47 -4.20
CA THR A 212 18.89 17.48 -5.22
C THR A 212 17.99 18.71 -5.22
N GLY A 213 16.76 18.61 -4.70
CA GLY A 213 15.74 19.65 -4.87
C GLY A 213 15.25 19.87 -6.29
N LYS A 214 15.73 19.09 -7.27
CA LYS A 214 15.29 19.21 -8.66
C LYS A 214 13.89 18.61 -8.81
N VAL A 215 13.05 19.30 -9.58
CA VAL A 215 11.73 18.78 -9.96
C VAL A 215 11.94 17.62 -10.93
N TRP A 216 11.48 16.43 -10.55
CA TRP A 216 11.54 15.23 -11.37
C TRP A 216 10.32 15.07 -12.27
N GLY A 217 9.20 15.65 -11.87
CA GLY A 217 7.96 15.59 -12.61
C GLY A 217 6.81 16.21 -11.84
N GLY A 218 5.79 16.58 -12.57
CA GLY A 218 4.53 17.06 -12.04
C GLY A 218 3.40 16.55 -12.91
N ARG A 219 2.28 16.18 -12.31
CA ARG A 219 1.10 15.76 -13.06
C ARG A 219 -0.19 16.23 -12.39
N ILE A 220 -1.21 16.31 -13.21
CA ILE A 220 -2.58 16.57 -12.83
C ILE A 220 -3.33 15.24 -12.88
N ALA A 221 -3.98 14.85 -11.80
CA ALA A 221 -4.85 13.67 -11.77
C ALA A 221 -6.30 14.14 -11.64
N ALA A 222 -7.09 13.98 -12.71
CA ALA A 222 -8.51 14.27 -12.69
C ALA A 222 -9.27 12.98 -12.29
N GLY A 223 -9.95 13.00 -11.15
CA GLY A 223 -10.90 11.97 -10.78
C GLY A 223 -12.20 12.16 -11.55
N LYS A 224 -12.56 11.21 -12.43
CA LYS A 224 -13.98 11.06 -12.80
C LYS A 224 -14.74 10.75 -11.51
N ARG A 225 -15.56 11.70 -11.06
CA ARG A 225 -16.51 11.47 -9.97
C ARG A 225 -17.56 10.51 -10.52
N ILE A 226 -17.46 9.22 -10.19
CA ILE A 226 -18.60 8.32 -10.32
C ILE A 226 -19.55 8.75 -9.21
N LEU A 227 -20.54 9.57 -9.56
CA LEU A 227 -21.63 9.99 -8.69
C LEU A 227 -22.66 8.88 -8.56
#